data_AF-A0A972IMZ2-F1
#
_entry.id   AF-A0A972IMZ2-F1
#
_cell.length_a   1.000
_cell.length_b   1.000
_cell.length_c   1.000
_cell.angle_alpha   90.00
_cell.angle_beta   90.00
_cell.angle_gamma   90.00
#
_symmetry.space_group_name_H-M   'P 1'
#
loop_
_entity.id
_entity.type
_entity.pdbx_description
1 polymer ?
#
loop_
_entity_poly.entity_id
_entity_poly.type
_entity_poly.pdbx_seq_one_letter_code
_entity_poly.pdbx_strand_id
1 'polypeptide(L)'
;MFRRLSCLLVLFLIVGSSGVSRAGTQKWEMAVRAANPLHWYRFNEAPGTTEAFDGGSGGLNGVYRSLVELGQEGLFGPGQAVRFEAGGQDDIMWTQGGNVTSPEWTAEFIVMRMDNTAAQALSDSSAFSLRIVGWGVGEELSFTEYSVIDARFTAVAGANLIAPVEQWIHVVYRKIGSEVQVFVDGVLLGTTSTLIDCPIDSFGGRAASASDGMDGFMDEAVIYDYALTDAEILAHATAPLLPDVGAIVVRPEDGATDVPTDASLAWLAGTYAQTHDVYLGTVYEDVNSASRANPMGVLVSQNQAAASYDPPSRLDLGATYYWRIDEVNGAPDNTIFKGDVWSFTTEPVAYPIQNVVATSNGISEGLSGPERTVDGSGLNAADQHSDIANDMWLAMAPEGEALYIQYEFDGVYKLHELLVWNYNVQFEMILGFGLKDVTVEYSENGADWTALGDVEFVRATGKDTYVYDTVVDLQGVPARFVRLTVNSGWGMMAQYGLSEVRFTYIPVQAREPQPADGTTEVEPDTVLSWRAGREAVEHQVYLGTDPDALTLAGTSDAPSFDPGSLDLGTTYYWRIDEVNETQAVTTWAGPLWSFATQ
;
A
#
# COMPACT_ATOMS: atom_id res chain seq x y z
N MET A 1 -22.98 -27.76 28.42
CA MET A 1 -24.15 -27.16 27.74
C MET A 1 -23.88 -25.67 27.68
N PHE A 2 -23.30 -25.23 26.56
CA PHE A 2 -22.83 -23.86 26.32
C PHE A 2 -23.98 -22.99 25.82
N ARG A 3 -24.05 -21.72 26.25
CA ARG A 3 -24.10 -20.53 25.38
C ARG A 3 -24.20 -19.25 26.20
N ARG A 4 -23.03 -18.62 26.30
CA ARG A 4 -22.72 -17.19 26.19
C ARG A 4 -23.94 -16.26 26.07
N LEU A 5 -24.12 -15.41 27.08
CA LEU A 5 -24.92 -14.20 27.06
C LEU A 5 -24.03 -13.08 26.48
N SER A 6 -24.17 -12.78 25.19
CA SER A 6 -23.53 -11.60 24.59
C SER A 6 -24.39 -10.38 24.87
N CYS A 7 -23.80 -9.37 25.52
CA CYS A 7 -24.40 -8.05 25.69
C CYS A 7 -24.50 -7.37 24.33
N LEU A 8 -25.72 -7.24 23.80
CA LEU A 8 -26.04 -6.36 22.69
C LEU A 8 -26.48 -5.02 23.30
N LEU A 9 -25.55 -4.08 23.47
CA LEU A 9 -25.89 -2.69 23.75
C LEU A 9 -26.09 -2.00 22.39
N VAL A 10 -27.29 -2.13 21.85
CA VAL A 10 -27.70 -1.39 20.65
C VAL A 10 -27.93 0.05 21.07
N LEU A 11 -27.00 0.92 20.67
CA LEU A 11 -27.09 2.35 20.87
C LEU A 11 -28.11 2.90 19.84
N PHE A 12 -29.38 2.99 20.24
CA PHE A 12 -30.33 3.85 19.52
C PHE A 12 -29.95 5.30 19.81
N LEU A 13 -29.16 5.92 18.94
CA LEU A 13 -28.97 7.37 18.94
C LEU A 13 -29.94 7.98 17.94
N ILE A 14 -30.88 8.78 18.46
CA ILE A 14 -31.70 9.69 17.68
C ILE A 14 -30.75 10.75 17.11
N VAL A 15 -30.57 10.76 15.79
CA VAL A 15 -29.74 11.73 15.08
C VAL A 15 -30.40 13.11 15.17
N GLY A 16 -29.89 13.93 16.08
CA GLY A 16 -30.12 15.38 16.10
C GLY A 16 -28.81 16.08 15.83
N SER A 17 -28.66 16.63 14.62
CA SER A 17 -27.68 17.66 14.23
C SER A 17 -26.25 17.49 14.78
N SER A 18 -25.54 16.44 14.38
CA SER A 18 -24.07 16.39 14.47
C SER A 18 -23.51 16.14 13.07
N GLY A 19 -22.95 17.17 12.46
CA GLY A 19 -22.34 17.10 11.12
C GLY A 19 -21.15 16.16 11.08
N VAL A 20 -20.82 15.67 9.89
CA VAL A 20 -19.67 14.79 9.66
C VAL A 20 -18.36 15.56 9.82
N SER A 21 -17.38 14.87 10.39
CA SER A 21 -16.04 15.40 10.66
C SER A 21 -15.16 15.38 9.41
N ARG A 22 -14.13 16.23 9.36
CA ARG A 22 -13.13 16.17 8.26
C ARG A 22 -12.37 14.84 8.29
N ALA A 23 -12.11 14.34 9.49
CA ALA A 23 -11.50 13.02 9.69
C ALA A 23 -12.40 11.88 9.21
N GLY A 24 -13.71 11.99 9.40
CA GLY A 24 -14.70 11.04 8.92
C GLY A 24 -14.82 11.04 7.40
N THR A 25 -14.72 12.22 6.79
CA THR A 25 -14.62 12.37 5.32
C THR A 25 -13.37 11.68 4.77
N GLN A 26 -12.19 11.96 5.35
CA GLN A 26 -10.95 11.33 4.90
C GLN A 26 -10.92 9.82 5.13
N LYS A 27 -11.46 9.33 6.25
CA LYS A 27 -11.55 7.90 6.52
C LYS A 27 -12.54 7.20 5.61
N TRP A 28 -13.67 7.83 5.29
CA TRP A 28 -14.58 7.35 4.25
C TRP A 28 -13.84 7.20 2.92
N GLU A 29 -13.16 8.27 2.46
CA GLU A 29 -12.41 8.24 1.21
C GLU A 29 -11.32 7.17 1.21
N MET A 30 -10.57 7.02 2.30
CA MET A 30 -9.54 5.99 2.42
C MET A 30 -10.13 4.57 2.41
N ALA A 31 -11.24 4.34 3.13
CA ALA A 31 -11.88 3.04 3.17
C ALA A 31 -12.45 2.66 1.80
N VAL A 32 -13.15 3.58 1.13
CA VAL A 32 -13.65 3.38 -0.24
C VAL A 32 -12.48 3.13 -1.20
N ARG A 33 -11.40 3.93 -1.16
CA ARG A 33 -10.22 3.70 -2.02
C ARG A 33 -9.54 2.37 -1.76
N ALA A 34 -9.40 1.96 -0.49
CA ALA A 34 -8.82 0.68 -0.11
C ALA A 34 -9.66 -0.51 -0.63
N ALA A 35 -10.99 -0.33 -0.70
CA ALA A 35 -11.91 -1.28 -1.32
C ALA A 35 -11.90 -1.22 -2.87
N ASN A 36 -11.10 -0.35 -3.50
CA ASN A 36 -10.89 -0.30 -4.95
C ASN A 36 -12.19 -0.42 -5.80
N PRO A 37 -13.09 0.58 -5.73
CA PRO A 37 -14.38 0.51 -6.40
C PRO A 37 -14.24 0.44 -7.92
N LEU A 38 -15.22 -0.20 -8.56
CA LEU A 38 -15.37 -0.17 -10.01
C LEU A 38 -15.76 1.24 -10.45
N HIS A 39 -16.78 1.84 -9.83
CA HIS A 39 -17.20 3.22 -10.11
C HIS A 39 -17.44 3.99 -8.81
N TRP A 40 -17.08 5.26 -8.78
CA TRP A 40 -17.26 6.12 -7.61
C TRP A 40 -17.57 7.56 -8.01
N TYR A 41 -18.81 7.99 -7.75
CA TYR A 41 -19.29 9.35 -7.96
C TYR A 41 -19.48 10.06 -6.62
N ARG A 42 -18.75 11.16 -6.45
CA ARG A 42 -18.69 11.93 -5.20
C ARG A 42 -19.61 13.15 -5.16
N PHE A 43 -20.27 13.46 -6.27
CA PHE A 43 -21.25 14.54 -6.36
C PHE A 43 -20.76 15.93 -5.88
N ASN A 44 -19.45 16.15 -5.90
CA ASN A 44 -18.78 17.33 -5.35
C ASN A 44 -18.25 18.29 -6.44
N GLU A 45 -18.71 18.13 -7.67
CA GLU A 45 -18.37 19.02 -8.77
C GLU A 45 -18.94 20.43 -8.55
N ALA A 46 -18.21 21.44 -9.01
CA ALA A 46 -18.60 22.84 -8.84
C ALA A 46 -19.93 23.15 -9.56
N PRO A 47 -20.78 24.04 -8.99
CA PRO A 47 -22.00 24.50 -9.66
C PRO A 47 -21.76 24.98 -11.10
N GLY A 48 -22.61 24.51 -12.03
CA GLY A 48 -22.49 24.80 -13.46
C GLY A 48 -21.66 23.79 -14.26
N THR A 49 -21.07 22.79 -13.61
CA THR A 49 -20.44 21.63 -14.27
C THR A 49 -21.53 20.73 -14.88
N THR A 50 -21.24 20.11 -16.02
CA THR A 50 -22.16 19.18 -16.70
C THR A 50 -21.67 17.73 -16.69
N GLU A 51 -20.42 17.50 -16.29
CA GLU A 51 -19.80 16.18 -16.24
C GLU A 51 -19.72 15.70 -14.79
N ALA A 52 -20.00 14.43 -14.55
CA ALA A 52 -19.79 13.75 -13.28
C ALA A 52 -18.54 12.89 -13.41
N PHE A 53 -17.59 13.06 -12.49
CA PHE A 53 -16.32 12.34 -12.55
C PHE A 53 -16.45 10.97 -11.88
N ASP A 54 -15.97 9.93 -12.57
CA ASP A 54 -15.79 8.60 -11.97
C ASP A 54 -14.39 8.49 -11.36
N GLY A 55 -14.33 8.43 -10.03
CA GLY A 55 -13.10 8.21 -9.27
C GLY A 55 -12.72 6.74 -9.07
N GLY A 56 -13.49 5.80 -9.63
CA GLY A 56 -13.24 4.36 -9.58
C GLY A 56 -12.32 3.85 -10.68
N SER A 57 -12.06 2.54 -10.68
CA SER A 57 -11.17 1.87 -11.64
C SER A 57 -11.77 1.71 -13.05
N GLY A 58 -13.09 1.86 -13.20
CA GLY A 58 -13.84 1.64 -14.44
C GLY A 58 -13.89 2.84 -15.40
N GLY A 59 -13.60 4.06 -14.93
CA GLY A 59 -13.47 5.26 -15.76
C GLY A 59 -14.74 5.67 -16.52
N LEU A 60 -15.92 5.40 -15.97
CA LEU A 60 -17.22 5.69 -16.57
C LEU A 60 -17.73 7.07 -16.12
N ASN A 61 -17.21 8.15 -16.69
CA ASN A 61 -17.72 9.49 -16.40
C ASN A 61 -19.20 9.63 -16.79
N GLY A 62 -19.96 10.39 -16.01
CA GLY A 62 -21.37 10.69 -16.25
C GLY A 62 -21.61 12.11 -16.76
N VAL A 63 -22.88 12.40 -17.06
CA VAL A 63 -23.36 13.72 -17.47
C VAL A 63 -24.56 14.11 -16.60
N TYR A 64 -24.47 15.25 -15.93
CA TYR A 64 -25.59 15.86 -15.20
C TYR A 64 -26.61 16.45 -16.19
N ARG A 65 -27.88 16.09 -16.01
CA ARG A 65 -28.99 16.68 -16.77
C ARG A 65 -29.40 18.02 -16.19
N SER A 66 -30.16 18.79 -16.97
CA SER A 66 -30.35 20.23 -16.78
C SER A 66 -31.01 20.66 -15.48
N LEU A 67 -31.70 19.75 -14.78
CA LEU A 67 -32.38 20.04 -13.53
C LEU A 67 -31.60 19.60 -12.28
N VAL A 68 -30.48 18.87 -12.43
CA VAL A 68 -29.68 18.46 -11.28
C VAL A 68 -28.98 19.68 -10.69
N GLU A 69 -29.21 19.93 -9.40
CA GLU A 69 -28.60 21.05 -8.70
C GLU A 69 -27.33 20.61 -7.96
N LEU A 70 -26.17 21.06 -8.43
CA LEU A 70 -24.86 20.77 -7.82
C LEU A 70 -24.53 21.75 -6.67
N GLY A 71 -23.54 21.39 -5.86
CA GLY A 71 -22.98 22.26 -4.83
C GLY A 71 -23.85 22.40 -3.59
N GLN A 72 -24.67 21.38 -3.31
CA GLN A 72 -25.56 21.36 -2.15
C GLN A 72 -24.82 20.92 -0.89
N GLU A 73 -25.45 21.17 0.26
CA GLU A 73 -24.95 20.65 1.53
C GLU A 73 -25.07 19.12 1.53
N GLY A 74 -23.93 18.43 1.58
CA GLY A 74 -23.86 16.99 1.71
C GLY A 74 -23.75 16.54 3.16
N LEU A 75 -23.74 15.22 3.35
CA LEU A 75 -23.32 14.60 4.60
C LEU A 75 -21.89 15.05 4.95
N PHE A 76 -20.97 15.06 3.98
CA PHE A 76 -19.55 15.45 4.16
C PHE A 76 -19.28 16.96 4.14
N GLY A 77 -20.34 17.78 4.11
CA GLY A 77 -20.26 19.23 4.23
C GLY A 77 -20.64 20.00 2.96
N PRO A 78 -20.37 21.31 2.91
CA PRO A 78 -20.84 22.19 1.85
C PRO A 78 -20.28 21.81 0.48
N GLY A 79 -21.17 21.72 -0.51
CA GLY A 79 -20.80 21.47 -1.90
C GLY A 79 -20.40 20.03 -2.20
N GLN A 80 -20.74 19.08 -1.32
CA GLN A 80 -20.43 17.65 -1.53
C GLN A 80 -21.60 16.87 -2.13
N ALA A 81 -22.82 17.41 -2.14
CA ALA A 81 -23.97 16.71 -2.67
C ALA A 81 -24.61 17.38 -3.90
N VAL A 82 -25.38 16.56 -4.61
CA VAL A 82 -26.37 17.00 -5.60
C VAL A 82 -27.79 16.88 -5.06
N ARG A 83 -28.68 17.73 -5.58
CA ARG A 83 -30.13 17.71 -5.31
C ARG A 83 -30.87 17.30 -6.58
N PHE A 84 -31.78 16.33 -6.40
CA PHE A 84 -32.80 15.92 -7.36
C PHE A 84 -34.17 16.33 -6.83
N GLU A 85 -35.03 16.89 -7.67
CA GLU A 85 -36.36 17.41 -7.36
C GLU A 85 -37.48 16.62 -8.06
N ALA A 86 -37.26 15.32 -8.30
CA ALA A 86 -38.15 14.44 -9.04
C ALA A 86 -38.51 14.98 -10.45
N GLY A 87 -37.59 15.69 -11.11
CA GLY A 87 -37.76 16.26 -12.44
C GLY A 87 -37.76 15.23 -13.60
N GLY A 88 -37.69 13.93 -13.30
CA GLY A 88 -37.71 12.86 -14.29
C GLY A 88 -36.40 12.77 -15.08
N GLN A 89 -36.48 12.55 -16.40
CA GLN A 89 -35.29 12.31 -17.25
C GLN A 89 -34.33 13.50 -17.36
N ASP A 90 -34.81 14.70 -17.06
CA ASP A 90 -33.99 15.92 -17.09
C ASP A 90 -33.29 16.19 -15.75
N ASP A 91 -33.51 15.33 -14.75
CA ASP A 91 -33.05 15.45 -13.37
C ASP A 91 -32.34 14.17 -12.90
N ILE A 92 -31.33 13.76 -13.67
CA ILE A 92 -30.51 12.56 -13.42
C ILE A 92 -29.03 12.85 -13.69
N MET A 93 -28.16 12.05 -13.09
CA MET A 93 -26.79 11.87 -13.58
C MET A 93 -26.78 10.65 -14.50
N TRP A 94 -26.42 10.83 -15.78
CA TRP A 94 -26.50 9.80 -16.82
C TRP A 94 -25.12 9.33 -17.26
N THR A 95 -24.80 8.06 -17.03
CA THR A 95 -23.48 7.47 -17.33
C THR A 95 -23.49 6.63 -18.61
N GLN A 96 -24.67 6.15 -19.04
CA GLN A 96 -24.82 5.17 -20.12
C GLN A 96 -24.16 3.80 -19.83
N GLY A 97 -23.90 3.50 -18.55
CA GLY A 97 -23.19 2.29 -18.11
C GLY A 97 -23.97 0.99 -18.22
N GLY A 98 -25.29 1.03 -18.45
CA GLY A 98 -26.11 -0.18 -18.47
C GLY A 98 -26.13 -0.90 -17.12
N ASN A 99 -25.56 -2.11 -17.05
CA ASN A 99 -25.54 -2.94 -15.85
C ASN A 99 -24.16 -3.56 -15.59
N VAL A 100 -23.78 -3.68 -14.32
CA VAL A 100 -22.68 -4.56 -13.89
C VAL A 100 -23.21 -5.98 -13.78
N THR A 101 -22.68 -6.88 -14.60
CA THR A 101 -23.13 -8.28 -14.72
C THR A 101 -22.26 -9.28 -13.97
N SER A 102 -21.41 -8.80 -13.06
CA SER A 102 -20.56 -9.67 -12.23
C SER A 102 -21.41 -10.63 -11.38
N PRO A 103 -20.89 -11.85 -11.07
CA PRO A 103 -21.62 -12.82 -10.26
C PRO A 103 -22.07 -12.26 -8.92
N GLU A 104 -21.23 -11.41 -8.33
CA GLU A 104 -21.46 -10.66 -7.11
C GLU A 104 -21.20 -9.18 -7.37
N TRP A 105 -21.82 -8.30 -6.60
CA TRP A 105 -21.63 -6.85 -6.69
C TRP A 105 -22.13 -6.17 -5.42
N THR A 106 -21.63 -4.96 -5.16
CA THR A 106 -22.14 -4.08 -4.12
C THR A 106 -22.38 -2.68 -4.70
N ALA A 107 -23.51 -2.07 -4.37
CA ALA A 107 -23.83 -0.67 -4.66
C ALA A 107 -24.12 0.05 -3.35
N GLU A 108 -23.34 1.09 -3.05
CA GLU A 108 -23.46 1.92 -1.84
C GLU A 108 -23.86 3.34 -2.19
N PHE A 109 -24.73 3.94 -1.38
CA PHE A 109 -25.23 5.29 -1.56
C PHE A 109 -25.22 6.04 -0.23
N ILE A 110 -24.71 7.28 -0.23
CA ILE A 110 -25.00 8.25 0.83
C ILE A 110 -26.10 9.16 0.31
N VAL A 111 -27.28 9.07 0.92
CA VAL A 111 -28.50 9.62 0.35
C VAL A 111 -29.45 10.16 1.43
N MET A 112 -30.21 11.20 1.10
CA MET A 112 -31.29 11.73 1.93
C MET A 112 -32.53 11.97 1.07
N ARG A 113 -33.63 11.24 1.32
CA ARG A 113 -34.91 11.49 0.64
C ARG A 113 -35.68 12.62 1.34
N MET A 114 -36.39 13.43 0.56
CA MET A 114 -37.12 14.61 1.07
C MET A 114 -38.64 14.46 1.07
N ASP A 115 -39.20 13.56 0.26
CA ASP A 115 -40.63 13.32 0.21
C ASP A 115 -41.03 11.86 0.49
N ASN A 116 -42.33 11.61 0.51
CA ASN A 116 -42.94 10.27 0.48
C ASN A 116 -43.72 10.05 -0.83
N THR A 117 -43.29 10.63 -1.96
CA THR A 117 -43.99 10.38 -3.23
C THR A 117 -43.82 8.93 -3.68
N ALA A 118 -44.67 8.51 -4.63
CA ALA A 118 -44.68 7.15 -5.12
C ALA A 118 -43.43 6.84 -5.97
N ALA A 119 -42.74 5.75 -5.61
CA ALA A 119 -41.66 5.06 -6.30
C ALA A 119 -40.48 5.94 -6.80
N GLN A 120 -39.30 5.79 -6.19
CA GLN A 120 -38.10 6.60 -6.49
C GLN A 120 -36.89 5.71 -6.76
N ALA A 121 -36.24 5.93 -7.90
CA ALA A 121 -35.05 5.20 -8.32
C ALA A 121 -33.77 5.89 -7.80
N LEU A 122 -32.87 5.10 -7.20
CA LEU A 122 -31.51 5.54 -6.85
C LEU A 122 -30.54 5.34 -8.02
N SER A 123 -30.57 4.14 -8.58
CA SER A 123 -29.77 3.73 -9.72
C SER A 123 -30.63 2.89 -10.66
N ASP A 124 -30.60 3.20 -11.95
CA ASP A 124 -31.53 2.65 -12.94
C ASP A 124 -30.80 2.19 -14.21
N SER A 125 -31.44 1.31 -14.94
CA SER A 125 -31.09 0.92 -16.30
C SER A 125 -32.35 0.54 -17.07
N SER A 126 -32.20 0.19 -18.35
CA SER A 126 -33.35 -0.29 -19.14
C SER A 126 -33.99 -1.58 -18.58
N ALA A 127 -33.27 -2.34 -17.75
CA ALA A 127 -33.70 -3.65 -17.24
C ALA A 127 -33.97 -3.65 -15.73
N PHE A 128 -33.18 -2.91 -14.95
CA PHE A 128 -33.22 -3.00 -13.48
C PHE A 128 -33.26 -1.61 -12.83
N SER A 129 -33.74 -1.56 -11.59
CA SER A 129 -33.81 -0.34 -10.79
C SER A 129 -33.57 -0.65 -9.32
N LEU A 130 -32.54 -0.07 -8.70
CA LEU A 130 -32.39 -0.02 -7.25
C LEU A 130 -33.19 1.18 -6.72
N ARG A 131 -34.01 0.98 -5.69
CA ARG A 131 -35.03 1.95 -5.30
C ARG A 131 -35.01 2.28 -3.82
N ILE A 132 -34.94 3.57 -3.52
CA ILE A 132 -35.12 4.11 -2.16
C ILE A 132 -36.58 4.08 -1.72
N VAL A 133 -37.50 4.10 -2.69
CA VAL A 133 -38.94 3.89 -2.49
C VAL A 133 -39.45 2.95 -3.59
N GLY A 134 -39.94 1.77 -3.23
CA GLY A 134 -40.43 0.79 -4.20
C GLY A 134 -41.90 0.94 -4.63
N TRP A 135 -42.25 0.29 -5.75
CA TRP A 135 -43.62 0.25 -6.29
C TRP A 135 -44.55 -0.66 -5.50
N GLY A 136 -45.62 -0.10 -4.91
CA GLY A 136 -46.66 -0.91 -4.28
C GLY A 136 -46.17 -1.79 -3.12
N VAL A 137 -44.96 -1.55 -2.62
CA VAL A 137 -44.28 -2.29 -1.55
C VAL A 137 -44.33 -1.60 -0.18
N GLY A 138 -45.28 -0.68 0.03
CA GLY A 138 -45.38 0.04 1.30
C GLY A 138 -44.27 1.06 1.52
N GLU A 139 -43.70 1.61 0.43
CA GLU A 139 -42.63 2.62 0.45
C GLU A 139 -41.29 2.14 1.03
N GLU A 140 -41.09 0.81 1.05
CA GLU A 140 -39.86 0.16 1.48
C GLU A 140 -38.74 0.25 0.44
N LEU A 141 -37.49 0.14 0.90
CA LEU A 141 -36.31 -0.13 0.08
C LEU A 141 -36.54 -1.39 -0.75
N SER A 142 -36.28 -1.31 -2.06
CA SER A 142 -36.61 -2.38 -2.98
C SER A 142 -35.73 -2.37 -4.22
N PHE A 143 -35.99 -3.29 -5.14
CA PHE A 143 -35.53 -3.16 -6.52
C PHE A 143 -36.59 -3.66 -7.50
N THR A 144 -36.48 -3.26 -8.76
CA THR A 144 -37.38 -3.65 -9.85
C THR A 144 -36.56 -4.30 -10.96
N GLU A 145 -37.06 -5.42 -11.48
CA GLU A 145 -36.74 -5.91 -12.83
C GLU A 145 -37.92 -5.57 -13.73
N TYR A 146 -37.70 -4.67 -14.69
CA TYR A 146 -38.76 -4.10 -15.49
C TYR A 146 -39.50 -5.18 -16.28
N SER A 147 -40.84 -5.12 -16.23
CA SER A 147 -41.74 -6.11 -16.85
C SER A 147 -41.70 -7.51 -16.24
N VAL A 148 -40.96 -7.71 -15.14
CA VAL A 148 -40.85 -9.00 -14.46
C VAL A 148 -41.35 -8.91 -13.03
N ILE A 149 -40.73 -8.09 -12.17
CA ILE A 149 -41.04 -8.04 -10.75
C ILE A 149 -40.62 -6.73 -10.07
N ASP A 150 -41.45 -6.26 -9.15
CA ASP A 150 -41.06 -5.32 -8.10
C ASP A 150 -40.72 -6.13 -6.84
N ALA A 151 -39.43 -6.38 -6.64
CA ALA A 151 -38.95 -7.31 -5.63
C ALA A 151 -38.91 -6.66 -4.24
N ARG A 152 -39.41 -7.38 -3.23
CA ARG A 152 -39.33 -7.00 -1.83
C ARG A 152 -38.24 -7.77 -1.12
N PHE A 153 -37.65 -7.13 -0.11
CA PHE A 153 -36.81 -7.82 0.86
C PHE A 153 -37.66 -8.45 1.96
N THR A 154 -37.19 -9.59 2.46
CA THR A 154 -37.68 -10.16 3.71
C THR A 154 -36.90 -9.54 4.86
N ALA A 155 -37.59 -8.83 5.76
CA ALA A 155 -36.95 -8.16 6.89
C ALA A 155 -36.24 -9.15 7.83
N VAL A 156 -34.97 -8.87 8.13
CA VAL A 156 -34.19 -9.59 9.12
C VAL A 156 -34.59 -9.11 10.51
N ALA A 157 -34.92 -10.04 11.41
CA ALA A 157 -35.31 -9.75 12.80
C ALA A 157 -36.42 -8.69 12.97
N GLY A 158 -37.29 -8.50 11.96
CA GLY A 158 -38.35 -7.50 11.98
C GLY A 158 -37.87 -6.06 11.78
N ALA A 159 -36.71 -5.86 11.16
CA ALA A 159 -36.18 -4.55 10.78
C ALA A 159 -37.19 -3.75 9.93
N ASN A 160 -37.15 -2.42 10.08
CA ASN A 160 -37.94 -1.51 9.27
C ASN A 160 -37.22 -1.26 7.93
N LEU A 161 -37.87 -1.60 6.81
CA LEU A 161 -37.30 -1.43 5.47
C LEU A 161 -37.62 -0.07 4.84
N ILE A 162 -38.33 0.81 5.54
CA ILE A 162 -38.64 2.15 5.05
C ILE A 162 -37.50 3.10 5.41
N ALA A 163 -36.86 3.69 4.40
CA ALA A 163 -35.84 4.73 4.58
C ALA A 163 -36.45 5.93 5.34
N PRO A 164 -35.73 6.59 6.27
CA PRO A 164 -36.22 7.82 6.90
C PRO A 164 -36.31 8.98 5.89
N VAL A 165 -37.23 9.92 6.14
CA VAL A 165 -37.35 11.19 5.38
C VAL A 165 -36.50 12.25 6.08
N GLU A 166 -35.88 13.14 5.31
CA GLU A 166 -35.05 14.26 5.80
C GLU A 166 -33.90 13.81 6.72
N GLN A 167 -33.36 12.62 6.47
CA GLN A 167 -32.19 12.09 7.17
C GLN A 167 -31.21 11.47 6.18
N TRP A 168 -29.94 11.83 6.31
CA TRP A 168 -28.85 11.14 5.63
C TRP A 168 -28.72 9.71 6.14
N ILE A 169 -28.60 8.78 5.20
CA ILE A 169 -28.39 7.36 5.46
C ILE A 169 -27.33 6.82 4.50
N HIS A 170 -26.59 5.80 4.96
CA HIS A 170 -25.77 4.94 4.10
C HIS A 170 -26.59 3.72 3.72
N VAL A 171 -27.00 3.61 2.45
CA VAL A 171 -27.77 2.46 1.95
C VAL A 171 -26.87 1.60 1.08
N VAL A 172 -26.86 0.28 1.34
CA VAL A 172 -26.07 -0.67 0.56
C VAL A 172 -26.95 -1.79 0.04
N TYR A 173 -26.88 -2.04 -1.27
CA TYR A 173 -27.40 -3.24 -1.92
C TYR A 173 -26.24 -4.15 -2.27
N ARG A 174 -26.28 -5.40 -1.83
CA ARG A 174 -25.23 -6.38 -2.07
C ARG A 174 -25.81 -7.65 -2.65
N LYS A 175 -25.35 -8.07 -3.83
CA LYS A 175 -25.58 -9.41 -4.36
C LYS A 175 -24.42 -10.30 -3.97
N ILE A 176 -24.70 -11.34 -3.20
CA ILE A 176 -23.71 -12.33 -2.75
C ILE A 176 -24.30 -13.73 -2.85
N GLY A 177 -23.55 -14.65 -3.46
CA GLY A 177 -24.02 -16.01 -3.75
C GLY A 177 -25.38 -16.04 -4.47
N SER A 178 -26.43 -16.48 -3.75
CA SER A 178 -27.78 -16.66 -4.30
C SER A 178 -28.81 -15.69 -3.71
N GLU A 179 -28.38 -14.56 -3.15
CA GLU A 179 -29.29 -13.55 -2.62
C GLU A 179 -28.82 -12.12 -2.88
N VAL A 180 -29.77 -11.20 -2.83
CA VAL A 180 -29.53 -9.75 -2.71
C VAL A 180 -29.93 -9.34 -1.30
N GLN A 181 -29.10 -8.51 -0.68
CA GLN A 181 -29.24 -8.02 0.68
C GLN A 181 -29.27 -6.49 0.67
N VAL A 182 -29.98 -5.91 1.64
CA VAL A 182 -30.02 -4.46 1.85
C VAL A 182 -29.59 -4.10 3.27
N PHE A 183 -28.68 -3.13 3.37
CA PHE A 183 -28.17 -2.58 4.62
C PHE A 183 -28.51 -1.10 4.69
N VAL A 184 -28.72 -0.61 5.91
CA VAL A 184 -28.77 0.82 6.23
C VAL A 184 -27.86 1.08 7.41
N ASP A 185 -26.97 2.07 7.29
CA ASP A 185 -26.00 2.49 8.29
C ASP A 185 -25.19 1.30 8.85
N GLY A 186 -24.75 0.42 7.94
CA GLY A 186 -23.94 -0.76 8.26
C GLY A 186 -24.73 -1.95 8.81
N VAL A 187 -26.05 -1.83 8.97
CA VAL A 187 -26.91 -2.88 9.56
C VAL A 187 -27.72 -3.58 8.48
N LEU A 188 -27.62 -4.91 8.42
CA LEU A 188 -28.44 -5.74 7.52
C LEU A 188 -29.93 -5.62 7.89
N LEU A 189 -30.74 -5.11 6.98
CA LEU A 189 -32.19 -4.96 7.19
C LEU A 189 -33.01 -6.03 6.50
N GLY A 190 -32.59 -6.53 5.34
CA GLY A 190 -33.40 -7.50 4.59
C GLY A 190 -32.64 -8.28 3.53
N THR A 191 -33.19 -9.44 3.15
CA THR A 191 -32.64 -10.30 2.09
C THR A 191 -33.73 -10.81 1.14
N THR A 192 -33.34 -11.18 -0.07
CA THR A 192 -34.21 -11.83 -1.05
C THR A 192 -33.41 -12.75 -1.96
N SER A 193 -34.00 -13.88 -2.38
CA SER A 193 -33.38 -14.78 -3.37
C SER A 193 -33.64 -14.36 -4.82
N THR A 194 -34.34 -13.25 -5.04
CA THR A 194 -34.50 -12.67 -6.37
C THR A 194 -33.19 -11.96 -6.74
N LEU A 195 -32.63 -12.27 -7.90
CA LEU A 195 -31.35 -11.74 -8.35
C LEU A 195 -31.55 -10.75 -9.49
N ILE A 196 -30.76 -9.69 -9.47
CA ILE A 196 -30.65 -8.70 -10.56
C ILE A 196 -29.18 -8.41 -10.84
N ASP A 197 -28.91 -7.85 -12.01
CA ASP A 197 -27.63 -7.19 -12.27
C ASP A 197 -27.67 -5.78 -11.68
N CYS A 198 -26.52 -5.21 -11.32
CA CYS A 198 -26.49 -3.87 -10.73
C CYS A 198 -26.74 -2.83 -11.82
N PRO A 199 -27.87 -2.09 -11.80
CA PRO A 199 -28.09 -1.01 -12.74
C PRO A 199 -27.13 0.14 -12.43
N ILE A 200 -26.50 0.70 -13.46
CA ILE A 200 -25.61 1.86 -13.35
C ILE A 200 -25.79 2.87 -14.49
N ASP A 201 -26.86 2.77 -15.30
CA ASP A 201 -27.09 3.63 -16.47
C ASP A 201 -27.36 5.08 -16.07
N SER A 202 -28.16 5.28 -15.02
CA SER A 202 -28.44 6.61 -14.45
C SER A 202 -28.64 6.56 -12.95
N PHE A 203 -28.27 7.66 -12.29
CA PHE A 203 -28.48 7.89 -10.87
C PHE A 203 -29.47 9.03 -10.63
N GLY A 204 -30.25 8.93 -9.54
CA GLY A 204 -31.28 9.91 -9.17
C GLY A 204 -32.60 9.79 -9.93
N GLY A 205 -32.71 8.82 -10.85
CA GLY A 205 -33.91 8.63 -11.65
C GLY A 205 -33.65 7.77 -12.87
N ARG A 206 -34.62 7.76 -13.78
CA ARG A 206 -34.61 6.90 -14.96
C ARG A 206 -34.22 7.69 -16.20
N ALA A 207 -33.20 7.25 -16.94
CA ALA A 207 -32.91 7.79 -18.26
C ALA A 207 -33.99 7.45 -19.31
N ALA A 208 -34.76 6.38 -19.10
CA ALA A 208 -35.74 5.88 -20.08
C ALA A 208 -37.18 6.38 -19.89
N SER A 209 -37.51 7.02 -18.76
CA SER A 209 -38.86 7.53 -18.45
C SER A 209 -38.82 8.75 -17.54
N ALA A 210 -39.71 9.72 -17.75
CA ALA A 210 -39.85 10.88 -16.86
C ALA A 210 -40.52 10.55 -15.51
N SER A 211 -40.80 9.27 -15.25
CA SER A 211 -41.37 8.79 -13.99
C SER A 211 -40.27 8.33 -13.03
N ASP A 212 -40.61 8.26 -11.74
CA ASP A 212 -39.79 7.64 -10.69
C ASP A 212 -38.48 8.38 -10.39
N GLY A 213 -38.42 9.67 -10.73
CA GLY A 213 -37.32 10.55 -10.34
C GLY A 213 -37.23 10.64 -8.82
N MET A 214 -36.01 10.68 -8.31
CA MET A 214 -35.75 10.83 -6.89
C MET A 214 -36.05 12.26 -6.46
N ASP A 215 -36.73 12.40 -5.31
CA ASP A 215 -36.81 13.65 -4.57
C ASP A 215 -35.89 13.55 -3.36
N GLY A 216 -34.64 13.98 -3.51
CA GLY A 216 -33.68 13.94 -2.43
C GLY A 216 -32.31 14.51 -2.76
N PHE A 217 -31.35 14.24 -1.90
CA PHE A 217 -29.94 14.56 -2.05
C PHE A 217 -29.12 13.29 -2.14
N MET A 218 -28.07 13.30 -2.95
CA MET A 218 -27.07 12.24 -3.03
C MET A 218 -25.68 12.84 -2.89
N ASP A 219 -24.88 12.27 -2.00
CA ASP A 219 -23.52 12.71 -1.71
C ASP A 219 -22.49 11.72 -2.28
N GLU A 220 -22.77 10.41 -2.18
CA GLU A 220 -21.89 9.37 -2.70
C GLU A 220 -22.69 8.29 -3.43
N ALA A 221 -22.16 7.80 -4.55
CA ALA A 221 -22.59 6.57 -5.20
C ALA A 221 -21.35 5.74 -5.56
N VAL A 222 -21.22 4.55 -4.96
CA VAL A 222 -20.06 3.67 -5.11
C VAL A 222 -20.50 2.29 -5.58
N ILE A 223 -19.86 1.79 -6.62
CA ILE A 223 -20.18 0.49 -7.24
C ILE A 223 -18.94 -0.39 -7.23
N TYR A 224 -19.12 -1.63 -6.77
CA TYR A 224 -18.12 -2.69 -6.74
C TYR A 224 -18.59 -3.87 -7.59
N ASP A 225 -17.68 -4.50 -8.31
CA ASP A 225 -17.93 -5.71 -9.11
C ASP A 225 -17.74 -7.01 -8.32
N TYR A 226 -17.74 -6.88 -6.98
CA TYR A 226 -17.67 -7.96 -6.00
C TYR A 226 -18.54 -7.61 -4.77
N ALA A 227 -18.82 -8.60 -3.93
CA ALA A 227 -19.54 -8.41 -2.69
C ALA A 227 -18.61 -7.96 -1.55
N LEU A 228 -18.77 -6.72 -1.08
CA LEU A 228 -18.12 -6.26 0.15
C LEU A 228 -18.54 -7.11 1.36
N THR A 229 -17.64 -7.31 2.30
CA THR A 229 -17.88 -8.01 3.57
C THR A 229 -18.72 -7.16 4.53
N ASP A 230 -19.34 -7.81 5.53
CA ASP A 230 -20.08 -7.09 6.58
C ASP A 230 -19.21 -6.11 7.35
N ALA A 231 -17.93 -6.43 7.53
CA ALA A 231 -16.97 -5.57 8.22
C ALA A 231 -16.63 -4.33 7.40
N GLU A 232 -16.46 -4.46 6.08
CA GLU A 232 -16.24 -3.33 5.18
C GLU A 232 -17.46 -2.42 5.13
N ILE A 233 -18.67 -2.98 4.95
CA ILE A 233 -19.92 -2.22 4.93
C ILE A 233 -20.10 -1.46 6.25
N LEU A 234 -19.82 -2.09 7.40
CA LEU A 234 -19.88 -1.41 8.70
C LEU A 234 -18.80 -0.34 8.86
N ALA A 235 -17.58 -0.59 8.37
CA ALA A 235 -16.49 0.39 8.40
C ALA A 235 -16.83 1.63 7.56
N HIS A 236 -17.37 1.43 6.36
CA HIS A 236 -17.87 2.50 5.49
C HIS A 236 -18.98 3.29 6.18
N ALA A 237 -19.99 2.62 6.73
CA ALA A 237 -21.11 3.29 7.41
C ALA A 237 -20.69 4.10 8.65
N THR A 238 -19.66 3.65 9.38
CA THR A 238 -19.22 4.29 10.62
C THR A 238 -18.17 5.37 10.40
N ALA A 239 -17.44 5.35 9.28
CA ALA A 239 -16.39 6.32 8.98
C ALA A 239 -16.86 7.79 9.04
N PRO A 240 -18.02 8.19 8.46
CA PRO A 240 -18.53 9.56 8.53
C PRO A 240 -18.90 10.01 9.95
N LEU A 241 -19.15 9.07 10.86
CA LEU A 241 -19.58 9.33 12.24
C LEU A 241 -18.42 9.39 13.25
N LEU A 242 -17.17 9.22 12.78
CA LEU A 242 -16.01 9.30 13.65
C LEU A 242 -15.79 10.76 14.10
N PRO A 243 -15.52 11.02 15.38
CA PRO A 243 -15.46 12.38 15.91
C PRO A 243 -14.18 13.14 15.47
N ASP A 244 -14.29 14.47 15.30
CA ASP A 244 -13.25 15.45 14.92
C ASP A 244 -12.09 15.62 15.95
N VAL A 245 -11.91 14.67 16.86
CA VAL A 245 -11.06 14.77 18.08
C VAL A 245 -9.76 13.96 18.02
N GLY A 246 -9.57 13.08 17.03
CA GLY A 246 -8.39 12.21 16.94
C GLY A 246 -7.29 12.80 16.05
N ALA A 247 -6.03 12.47 16.37
CA ALA A 247 -4.89 12.79 15.53
C ALA A 247 -4.97 12.06 14.18
N ILE A 248 -4.37 12.65 13.13
CA ILE A 248 -4.29 12.07 11.78
C ILE A 248 -2.83 11.88 11.40
N VAL A 249 -2.43 10.67 11.01
CA VAL A 249 -1.06 10.37 10.61
C VAL A 249 -0.63 11.24 9.42
N VAL A 250 0.59 11.77 9.49
CA VAL A 250 1.26 12.44 8.37
C VAL A 250 2.50 11.66 7.96
N ARG A 251 3.39 11.35 8.91
CA ARG A 251 4.56 10.50 8.65
C ARG A 251 5.12 9.89 9.95
N PRO A 252 5.76 8.71 9.91
CA PRO A 252 5.66 7.75 8.81
C PRO A 252 4.21 7.35 8.54
N GLU A 253 3.84 7.14 7.28
CA GLU A 253 2.49 6.70 6.92
C GLU A 253 2.18 5.35 7.57
N ASP A 254 0.90 5.04 7.77
CA ASP A 254 0.52 3.75 8.34
C ASP A 254 0.90 2.60 7.40
N GLY A 255 1.66 1.64 7.93
CA GLY A 255 2.23 0.52 7.18
C GLY A 255 3.49 0.87 6.37
N ALA A 256 4.04 2.08 6.50
CA ALA A 256 5.25 2.46 5.77
C ALA A 256 6.42 1.52 6.06
N THR A 257 7.17 1.15 5.02
CA THR A 257 8.39 0.33 5.13
C THR A 257 9.62 1.15 4.74
N ASP A 258 10.80 0.61 5.06
CA ASP A 258 12.10 1.24 4.80
C ASP A 258 12.31 2.63 5.44
N VAL A 259 11.63 2.88 6.56
CA VAL A 259 11.67 4.17 7.24
C VAL A 259 13.05 4.42 7.88
N PRO A 260 13.66 5.61 7.75
CA PRO A 260 14.90 5.94 8.43
C PRO A 260 14.84 5.73 9.94
N THR A 261 15.94 5.26 10.52
CA THR A 261 16.02 5.02 11.99
C THR A 261 15.92 6.29 12.83
N ASP A 262 16.09 7.47 12.23
CA ASP A 262 15.95 8.79 12.83
C ASP A 262 14.68 9.52 12.35
N ALA A 263 13.70 8.80 11.81
CA ALA A 263 12.45 9.39 11.37
C ALA A 263 11.66 10.02 12.53
N SER A 264 11.27 11.28 12.35
CA SER A 264 10.30 11.96 13.21
C SER A 264 8.88 11.47 12.93
N LEU A 265 8.10 11.25 13.98
CA LEU A 265 6.65 11.06 13.88
C LEU A 265 5.98 12.42 13.72
N ALA A 266 5.01 12.56 12.83
CA ALA A 266 4.23 13.78 12.64
C ALA A 266 2.77 13.44 12.33
N TRP A 267 1.87 14.28 12.84
CA TRP A 267 0.44 14.13 12.69
C TRP A 267 -0.22 15.50 12.54
N LEU A 268 -1.47 15.51 12.07
CA LEU A 268 -2.35 16.66 12.23
C LEU A 268 -3.12 16.51 13.54
N ALA A 269 -3.11 17.57 14.34
CA ALA A 269 -3.84 17.63 15.59
C ALA A 269 -5.36 17.53 15.39
N GLY A 270 -6.04 16.84 16.30
CA GLY A 270 -7.50 16.88 16.41
C GLY A 270 -8.02 18.30 16.66
N THR A 271 -9.27 18.59 16.26
CA THR A 271 -9.85 19.94 16.24
C THR A 271 -9.84 20.66 17.60
N TYR A 272 -9.96 19.89 18.69
CA TYR A 272 -10.03 20.41 20.06
C TYR A 272 -8.74 20.17 20.87
N ALA A 273 -7.74 19.56 20.25
CA ALA A 273 -6.49 19.20 20.89
C ALA A 273 -5.69 20.44 21.30
N GLN A 274 -5.30 20.50 22.56
CA GLN A 274 -4.32 21.46 23.07
C GLN A 274 -2.93 20.82 23.21
N THR A 275 -2.88 19.53 23.55
CA THR A 275 -1.63 18.77 23.65
C THR A 275 -1.85 17.31 23.27
N HIS A 276 -0.75 16.58 23.08
CA HIS A 276 -0.71 15.22 22.58
C HIS A 276 0.04 14.30 23.54
N ASP A 277 -0.49 13.12 23.81
CA ASP A 277 0.28 12.03 24.41
C ASP A 277 0.73 11.07 23.31
N VAL A 278 2.04 10.89 23.18
CA VAL A 278 2.68 10.08 22.15
C VAL A 278 3.05 8.73 22.73
N TYR A 279 2.55 7.67 22.09
CA TYR A 279 2.88 6.29 22.42
C TYR A 279 3.66 5.67 21.26
N LEU A 280 4.73 4.95 21.56
CA LEU A 280 5.60 4.27 20.58
C LEU A 280 6.18 3.00 21.20
N GLY A 281 6.10 1.88 20.49
CA GLY A 281 6.66 0.60 20.93
C GLY A 281 6.64 -0.47 19.84
N THR A 282 7.27 -1.62 20.08
CA THR A 282 7.37 -2.72 19.09
C THR A 282 6.29 -3.80 19.27
N VAL A 283 5.40 -3.62 20.26
CA VAL A 283 4.30 -4.54 20.55
C VAL A 283 2.96 -3.81 20.40
N TYR A 284 2.18 -4.21 19.40
CA TYR A 284 0.87 -3.60 19.10
C TYR A 284 -0.04 -3.52 20.32
N GLU A 285 -0.18 -4.63 21.06
CA GLU A 285 -1.09 -4.69 22.22
C GLU A 285 -0.71 -3.74 23.35
N ASP A 286 0.59 -3.50 23.55
CA ASP A 286 1.08 -2.56 24.56
C ASP A 286 0.73 -1.12 24.16
N VAL A 287 0.97 -0.76 22.90
CA VAL A 287 0.64 0.56 22.34
C VAL A 287 -0.87 0.79 22.31
N ASN A 288 -1.65 -0.23 21.95
CA ASN A 288 -3.11 -0.15 21.94
C ASN A 288 -3.69 -0.04 23.37
N SER A 289 -3.14 -0.74 24.36
CA SER A 289 -3.74 -0.81 25.70
C SER A 289 -3.22 0.25 26.67
N ALA A 290 -2.09 0.91 26.35
CA ALA A 290 -1.49 1.91 27.22
C ALA A 290 -2.42 3.10 27.49
N SER A 291 -2.18 3.74 28.63
CA SER A 291 -2.80 5.00 29.06
C SER A 291 -1.86 5.73 30.02
N ARG A 292 -2.14 7.00 30.39
CA ARG A 292 -1.37 7.71 31.44
C ARG A 292 -1.26 6.93 32.76
N ALA A 293 -2.33 6.25 33.16
CA ALA A 293 -2.37 5.51 34.43
C ALA A 293 -1.62 4.16 34.36
N ASN A 294 -1.53 3.58 33.17
CA ASN A 294 -0.78 2.36 32.91
C ASN A 294 -0.05 2.51 31.56
N PRO A 295 1.13 3.12 31.55
CA PRO A 295 1.81 3.48 30.30
C PRO A 295 2.43 2.29 29.56
N MET A 296 2.49 1.11 30.18
CA MET A 296 3.04 -0.13 29.59
C MET A 296 4.48 0.01 29.02
N GLY A 297 5.21 1.04 29.42
CA GLY A 297 6.55 1.34 28.90
C GLY A 297 6.58 2.01 27.53
N VAL A 298 5.42 2.34 26.94
CA VAL A 298 5.30 2.85 25.57
C VAL A 298 4.82 4.31 25.49
N LEU A 299 4.43 4.95 26.60
CA LEU A 299 4.18 6.40 26.64
C LEU A 299 5.52 7.16 26.60
N VAL A 300 5.90 7.65 25.41
CA VAL A 300 7.21 8.25 25.17
C VAL A 300 7.23 9.78 25.32
N SER A 301 6.07 10.44 25.17
CA SER A 301 5.92 11.88 25.41
C SER A 301 4.51 12.18 25.92
N GLN A 302 4.38 12.98 26.97
CA GLN A 302 3.09 13.32 27.57
C GLN A 302 2.85 14.84 27.53
N ASN A 303 1.64 15.27 27.20
CA ASN A 303 1.24 16.68 27.04
C ASN A 303 2.14 17.46 26.05
N GLN A 304 2.54 16.83 24.95
CA GLN A 304 3.35 17.47 23.95
C GLN A 304 2.55 18.54 23.20
N ALA A 305 3.08 19.74 23.06
CA ALA A 305 2.40 20.83 22.34
C ALA A 305 2.57 20.76 20.81
N ALA A 306 3.70 20.23 20.34
CA ALA A 306 3.97 20.08 18.92
C ALA A 306 3.33 18.82 18.36
N ALA A 307 2.73 18.91 17.17
CA ALA A 307 2.17 17.79 16.42
C ALA A 307 3.25 16.95 15.69
N SER A 308 4.40 16.79 16.35
CA SER A 308 5.55 16.05 15.86
C SER A 308 6.42 15.56 17.00
N TYR A 309 6.88 14.32 16.97
CA TYR A 309 7.76 13.72 17.96
C TYR A 309 9.03 13.19 17.30
N ASP A 310 10.19 13.64 17.79
CA ASP A 310 11.49 13.16 17.36
C ASP A 310 12.03 12.18 18.42
N PRO A 311 12.17 10.88 18.10
CA PRO A 311 12.71 9.89 19.03
C PRO A 311 14.11 10.29 19.53
N PRO A 312 14.38 10.26 20.85
CA PRO A 312 15.66 10.72 21.41
C PRO A 312 16.84 9.78 21.09
N SER A 313 16.55 8.58 20.58
CA SER A 313 17.53 7.60 20.14
C SER A 313 17.08 7.03 18.80
N ARG A 314 18.05 6.63 17.97
CA ARG A 314 17.76 5.90 16.74
C ARG A 314 16.96 4.64 17.04
N LEU A 315 15.96 4.40 16.21
CA LEU A 315 15.14 3.20 16.21
C LEU A 315 15.97 1.99 15.74
N ASP A 316 15.59 0.79 16.19
CA ASP A 316 16.26 -0.45 15.79
C ASP A 316 16.04 -0.73 14.31
N LEU A 317 17.04 -1.29 13.62
CA LEU A 317 16.96 -1.67 12.21
C LEU A 317 16.03 -2.87 11.98
N GLY A 318 15.25 -2.84 10.89
CA GLY A 318 14.34 -3.90 10.47
C GLY A 318 13.21 -4.21 11.46
N ALA A 319 12.96 -3.31 12.42
CA ALA A 319 11.94 -3.48 13.43
C ALA A 319 10.64 -2.80 13.01
N THR A 320 9.51 -3.44 13.30
CA THR A 320 8.18 -2.82 13.17
C THR A 320 7.84 -2.12 14.48
N TYR A 321 7.58 -0.81 14.38
CA TYR A 321 7.07 0.01 15.46
C TYR A 321 5.59 0.30 15.27
N TYR A 322 4.87 0.33 16.38
CA TYR A 322 3.49 0.77 16.50
C TYR A 322 3.49 2.08 17.27
N TRP A 323 2.67 3.02 16.84
CA TRP A 323 2.55 4.32 17.51
C TRP A 323 1.12 4.83 17.48
N ARG A 324 0.80 5.66 18.47
CA ARG A 324 -0.55 6.17 18.70
C ARG A 324 -0.44 7.55 19.33
N ILE A 325 -1.34 8.45 18.94
CA ILE A 325 -1.43 9.79 19.52
C ILE A 325 -2.77 9.92 20.24
N ASP A 326 -2.75 10.12 21.55
CA ASP A 326 -3.95 10.49 22.29
C ASP A 326 -4.05 12.02 22.38
N GLU A 327 -5.18 12.56 21.95
CA GLU A 327 -5.43 13.99 21.90
C GLU A 327 -6.01 14.49 23.21
N VAL A 328 -5.43 15.56 23.76
CA VAL A 328 -5.80 16.11 25.06
C VAL A 328 -6.43 17.48 24.83
N ASN A 329 -7.72 17.60 25.16
CA ASN A 329 -8.45 18.85 25.04
C ASN A 329 -7.89 19.95 25.94
N GLY A 330 -8.20 21.19 25.59
CA GLY A 330 -7.98 22.32 26.47
C GLY A 330 -8.91 22.35 27.69
N ALA A 331 -8.65 23.28 28.60
CA ALA A 331 -9.51 23.53 29.76
C ALA A 331 -10.97 23.82 29.36
N PRO A 332 -11.97 23.47 30.20
CA PRO A 332 -11.82 23.03 31.59
C PRO A 332 -11.76 21.50 31.80
N ASP A 333 -12.15 20.69 30.83
CA ASP A 333 -12.33 19.25 31.02
C ASP A 333 -11.05 18.44 30.79
N ASN A 334 -10.11 18.93 29.97
CA ASN A 334 -8.86 18.25 29.62
C ASN A 334 -9.09 16.78 29.21
N THR A 335 -10.21 16.54 28.54
CA THR A 335 -10.62 15.19 28.12
C THR A 335 -9.56 14.62 27.17
N ILE A 336 -9.21 13.35 27.40
CA ILE A 336 -8.24 12.61 26.57
C ILE A 336 -9.01 11.72 25.60
N PHE A 337 -8.77 11.91 24.31
CA PHE A 337 -9.29 11.09 23.24
C PHE A 337 -8.20 10.16 22.75
N LYS A 338 -8.40 8.86 22.94
CA LYS A 338 -7.48 7.85 22.46
C LYS A 338 -7.47 7.83 20.92
N GLY A 339 -6.29 7.86 20.31
CA GLY A 339 -6.14 7.77 18.86
C GLY A 339 -6.07 6.34 18.32
N ASP A 340 -5.97 6.23 17.00
CA ASP A 340 -5.72 4.96 16.31
C ASP A 340 -4.24 4.55 16.43
N VAL A 341 -3.99 3.25 16.37
CA VAL A 341 -2.63 2.71 16.35
C VAL A 341 -2.18 2.56 14.90
N TRP A 342 -1.13 3.27 14.53
CA TRP A 342 -0.44 3.16 13.25
C TRP A 342 0.84 2.35 13.39
N SER A 343 1.39 1.87 12.28
CA SER A 343 2.64 1.12 12.26
C SER A 343 3.60 1.58 11.16
N PHE A 344 4.89 1.32 11.35
CA PHE A 344 5.89 1.41 10.29
C PHE A 344 7.05 0.46 10.58
N THR A 345 7.77 0.07 9.53
CA THR A 345 8.97 -0.76 9.63
C THR A 345 10.18 0.05 9.23
N THR A 346 11.17 0.11 10.13
CA THR A 346 12.44 0.77 9.86
C THR A 346 13.24 0.02 8.81
N GLU A 347 14.18 0.72 8.19
CA GLU A 347 15.08 0.15 7.20
C GLU A 347 15.75 -1.16 7.65
N PRO A 348 15.86 -2.17 6.76
CA PRO A 348 16.47 -3.45 7.10
C PRO A 348 17.98 -3.31 7.33
N VAL A 349 18.57 -4.33 7.97
CA VAL A 349 20.03 -4.39 8.19
C VAL A 349 20.79 -4.47 6.88
N ALA A 350 20.28 -5.14 5.86
CA ALA A 350 20.92 -5.24 4.56
C ALA A 350 19.87 -5.25 3.45
N TYR A 351 20.30 -4.90 2.24
CA TYR A 351 19.45 -4.89 1.05
C TYR A 351 19.96 -5.94 0.06
N PRO A 352 19.07 -6.60 -0.69
CA PRO A 352 19.48 -7.46 -1.79
C PRO A 352 20.14 -6.63 -2.90
N ILE A 353 21.30 -7.07 -3.36
CA ILE A 353 21.96 -6.51 -4.55
C ILE A 353 21.10 -6.86 -5.77
N GLN A 354 20.77 -5.85 -6.56
CA GLN A 354 19.99 -6.01 -7.80
C GLN A 354 20.94 -6.14 -9.00
N ASN A 355 20.39 -6.53 -10.16
CA ASN A 355 21.11 -6.56 -11.44
C ASN A 355 22.39 -7.43 -11.42
N VAL A 356 22.37 -8.54 -10.67
CA VAL A 356 23.50 -9.45 -10.60
C VAL A 356 23.63 -10.22 -11.92
N VAL A 357 24.84 -10.24 -12.50
CA VAL A 357 25.13 -11.00 -13.72
C VAL A 357 25.88 -12.28 -13.35
N ALA A 358 25.31 -13.43 -13.65
CA ALA A 358 25.92 -14.73 -13.41
C ALA A 358 26.61 -15.28 -14.68
N THR A 359 27.83 -15.79 -14.52
CA THR A 359 28.62 -16.47 -15.56
C THR A 359 29.31 -17.69 -14.98
N SER A 360 29.67 -18.67 -15.81
CA SER A 360 30.36 -19.87 -15.36
C SER A 360 31.34 -20.35 -16.44
N ASN A 361 32.42 -21.01 -16.03
CA ASN A 361 33.25 -21.78 -16.98
C ASN A 361 32.64 -23.14 -17.33
N GLY A 362 31.58 -23.56 -16.63
CA GLY A 362 30.93 -24.85 -16.80
C GLY A 362 30.19 -24.99 -18.12
N ILE A 363 30.04 -26.25 -18.54
CA ILE A 363 29.26 -26.60 -19.73
C ILE A 363 27.84 -26.97 -19.29
N SER A 364 26.88 -26.10 -19.61
CA SER A 364 25.45 -26.30 -19.37
C SER A 364 24.72 -26.76 -20.62
N GLU A 365 23.61 -27.49 -20.45
CA GLU A 365 22.72 -27.90 -21.54
C GLU A 365 21.36 -27.19 -21.45
N GLY A 366 20.74 -26.92 -22.59
CA GLY A 366 19.37 -26.41 -22.65
C GLY A 366 19.19 -25.04 -21.98
N LEU A 367 18.27 -24.95 -21.03
CA LEU A 367 17.87 -23.71 -20.34
C LEU A 367 18.52 -23.54 -18.96
N SER A 368 19.42 -24.46 -18.56
CA SER A 368 20.05 -24.51 -17.24
C SER A 368 21.33 -23.66 -17.17
N GLY A 369 21.31 -22.47 -17.76
CA GLY A 369 22.43 -21.52 -17.76
C GLY A 369 22.65 -20.87 -16.38
N PRO A 370 23.81 -20.24 -16.13
CA PRO A 370 24.14 -19.63 -14.85
C PRO A 370 23.18 -18.51 -14.45
N GLU A 371 22.54 -17.83 -15.41
CA GLU A 371 21.53 -16.80 -15.16
C GLU A 371 20.36 -17.26 -14.30
N ARG A 372 20.06 -18.57 -14.28
CA ARG A 372 19.02 -19.16 -13.44
C ARG A 372 19.23 -18.95 -11.95
N THR A 373 20.48 -18.74 -11.54
CA THR A 373 20.84 -18.55 -10.14
C THR A 373 20.56 -17.16 -9.58
N VAL A 374 20.14 -16.21 -10.42
CA VAL A 374 19.92 -14.81 -10.04
C VAL A 374 18.69 -14.17 -10.69
N ASP A 375 17.98 -14.91 -11.56
CA ASP A 375 16.84 -14.39 -12.33
C ASP A 375 15.47 -14.65 -11.65
N GLY A 376 15.47 -15.25 -10.46
CA GLY A 376 14.23 -15.59 -9.73
C GLY A 376 13.50 -16.79 -10.30
N SER A 377 14.06 -17.50 -11.29
CA SER A 377 13.43 -18.69 -11.87
C SER A 377 13.13 -19.71 -10.78
N GLY A 378 11.88 -20.15 -10.68
CA GLY A 378 11.48 -21.13 -9.69
C GLY A 378 11.19 -20.59 -8.28
N LEU A 379 11.51 -19.31 -7.97
CA LEU A 379 11.08 -18.68 -6.72
C LEU A 379 9.59 -18.29 -6.77
N ASN A 380 8.86 -18.59 -5.69
CA ASN A 380 7.50 -18.13 -5.49
C ASN A 380 7.44 -16.93 -4.52
N ALA A 381 6.24 -16.35 -4.33
CA ALA A 381 6.02 -15.20 -3.46
C ALA A 381 6.32 -15.46 -1.96
N ALA A 382 6.49 -16.72 -1.55
CA ALA A 382 6.88 -17.12 -0.20
C ALA A 382 8.38 -17.43 -0.08
N ASP A 383 9.19 -17.04 -1.08
CA ASP A 383 10.64 -17.26 -1.14
C ASP A 383 11.05 -18.75 -1.15
N GLN A 384 10.18 -19.60 -1.71
CA GLN A 384 10.42 -21.02 -1.91
C GLN A 384 10.76 -21.30 -3.37
N HIS A 385 11.79 -22.12 -3.60
CA HIS A 385 12.24 -22.54 -4.91
C HIS A 385 11.58 -23.85 -5.35
N SER A 386 11.24 -23.92 -6.65
CA SER A 386 10.68 -25.09 -7.33
C SER A 386 11.64 -26.30 -7.36
N ASP A 387 11.12 -27.46 -7.78
CA ASP A 387 11.89 -28.68 -8.05
C ASP A 387 12.08 -28.95 -9.56
N ILE A 388 11.86 -27.93 -10.40
CA ILE A 388 11.87 -28.01 -11.87
C ILE A 388 13.29 -27.75 -12.41
N ALA A 389 13.88 -28.72 -13.10
CA ALA A 389 15.28 -28.67 -13.57
C ALA A 389 15.64 -27.44 -14.42
N ASN A 390 14.71 -26.92 -15.23
CA ASN A 390 14.97 -25.76 -16.09
C ASN A 390 14.97 -24.42 -15.34
N ASP A 391 14.52 -24.41 -14.09
CA ASP A 391 14.54 -23.23 -13.24
C ASP A 391 15.89 -23.06 -12.54
N MET A 392 16.83 -23.98 -12.72
CA MET A 392 18.10 -24.05 -11.98
C MET A 392 19.30 -24.14 -12.92
N TRP A 393 20.46 -23.70 -12.45
CA TRP A 393 21.72 -23.92 -13.13
C TRP A 393 22.22 -25.34 -12.93
N LEU A 394 22.72 -25.96 -13.99
CA LEU A 394 23.39 -27.26 -13.95
C LEU A 394 24.53 -27.27 -14.97
N ALA A 395 25.72 -27.71 -14.56
CA ALA A 395 26.88 -27.75 -15.41
C ALA A 395 27.83 -28.92 -15.10
N MET A 396 28.67 -29.24 -16.08
CA MET A 396 29.85 -30.08 -15.92
C MET A 396 31.13 -29.21 -15.93
N ALA A 397 32.14 -29.63 -15.17
CA ALA A 397 33.44 -29.00 -15.20
C ALA A 397 34.11 -29.16 -16.58
N PRO A 398 34.81 -28.14 -17.09
CA PRO A 398 35.70 -28.30 -18.25
C PRO A 398 36.82 -29.30 -17.98
N GLU A 399 37.34 -29.93 -19.04
CA GLU A 399 38.39 -30.93 -18.90
C GLU A 399 39.67 -30.33 -18.29
N GLY A 400 40.07 -30.84 -17.11
CA GLY A 400 41.30 -30.43 -16.44
C GLY A 400 41.21 -29.14 -15.63
N GLU A 401 40.02 -28.55 -15.49
CA GLU A 401 39.79 -27.32 -14.73
C GLU A 401 38.78 -27.53 -13.59
N ALA A 402 38.87 -26.73 -12.54
CA ALA A 402 37.84 -26.66 -11.52
C ALA A 402 36.60 -25.93 -12.07
N LEU A 403 35.41 -26.40 -11.71
CA LEU A 403 34.17 -25.69 -12.05
C LEU A 403 33.99 -24.49 -11.13
N TYR A 404 33.60 -23.35 -11.68
CA TYR A 404 33.15 -22.21 -10.91
C TYR A 404 31.93 -21.54 -11.53
N ILE A 405 31.15 -20.88 -10.68
CA ILE A 405 30.16 -19.88 -11.08
C ILE A 405 30.55 -18.54 -10.44
N GLN A 406 30.38 -17.47 -11.19
CA GLN A 406 30.80 -16.12 -10.83
C GLN A 406 29.66 -15.14 -11.02
N TYR A 407 29.57 -14.18 -10.11
CA TYR A 407 28.58 -13.14 -10.05
C TYR A 407 29.29 -11.79 -10.15
N GLU A 408 28.79 -10.93 -11.03
CA GLU A 408 29.21 -9.53 -11.18
C GLU A 408 28.08 -8.62 -10.73
N PHE A 409 28.44 -7.61 -9.92
CA PHE A 409 27.57 -6.52 -9.51
C PHE A 409 27.85 -5.26 -10.33
N ASP A 410 26.93 -4.31 -10.30
CA ASP A 410 27.05 -3.02 -10.98
C ASP A 410 28.03 -2.04 -10.30
N GLY A 411 28.49 -2.35 -9.08
CA GLY A 411 29.43 -1.56 -8.32
C GLY A 411 30.17 -2.37 -7.26
N VAL A 412 31.05 -1.70 -6.51
CA VAL A 412 31.69 -2.30 -5.33
C VAL A 412 30.76 -2.09 -4.14
N TYR A 413 30.34 -3.18 -3.52
CA TYR A 413 29.45 -3.19 -2.37
C TYR A 413 30.17 -3.65 -1.10
N LYS A 414 29.70 -3.20 0.06
CA LYS A 414 30.03 -3.80 1.36
C LYS A 414 29.15 -5.03 1.56
N LEU A 415 29.66 -6.20 1.16
CA LEU A 415 28.89 -7.45 1.16
C LEU A 415 28.52 -7.91 2.57
N HIS A 416 27.26 -8.31 2.78
CA HIS A 416 26.77 -8.78 4.07
C HIS A 416 26.58 -10.29 4.10
N GLU A 417 25.58 -10.81 3.39
CA GLU A 417 25.29 -12.24 3.37
C GLU A 417 25.06 -12.75 1.94
N LEU A 418 25.38 -14.02 1.71
CA LEU A 418 24.97 -14.79 0.55
C LEU A 418 23.97 -15.85 1.02
N LEU A 419 22.71 -15.72 0.60
CA LEU A 419 21.66 -16.72 0.81
C LEU A 419 21.69 -17.71 -0.35
N VAL A 420 21.64 -19.00 -0.06
CA VAL A 420 21.80 -20.05 -1.08
C VAL A 420 20.63 -21.02 -1.07
N TRP A 421 19.98 -21.16 -2.22
CA TRP A 421 19.12 -22.29 -2.56
C TRP A 421 19.95 -23.25 -3.40
N ASN A 422 20.26 -24.41 -2.84
CA ASN A 422 21.03 -25.43 -3.54
C ASN A 422 20.17 -26.16 -4.58
N TYR A 423 20.78 -26.88 -5.52
CA TYR A 423 20.07 -27.55 -6.62
C TYR A 423 18.99 -28.51 -6.11
N ASN A 424 17.73 -28.25 -6.45
CA ASN A 424 16.56 -28.79 -5.75
C ASN A 424 15.67 -29.69 -6.63
N VAL A 425 16.21 -30.34 -7.66
CA VAL A 425 15.39 -31.23 -8.50
C VAL A 425 14.67 -32.32 -7.69
N GLN A 426 13.50 -32.78 -8.12
CA GLN A 426 12.68 -33.79 -7.41
C GLN A 426 13.46 -35.06 -6.98
N PHE A 427 14.49 -35.45 -7.75
CA PHE A 427 15.34 -36.62 -7.46
C PHE A 427 16.68 -36.26 -6.81
N GLU A 428 16.83 -35.05 -6.26
CA GLU A 428 18.08 -34.57 -5.68
C GLU A 428 18.61 -35.53 -4.62
N MET A 429 17.76 -36.10 -3.77
CA MET A 429 18.15 -37.06 -2.73
C MET A 429 18.82 -38.34 -3.28
N ILE A 430 18.62 -38.66 -4.56
CA ILE A 430 19.25 -39.79 -5.24
C ILE A 430 20.43 -39.33 -6.11
N LEU A 431 20.28 -38.22 -6.85
CA LEU A 431 21.26 -37.75 -7.83
C LEU A 431 22.43 -37.01 -7.17
N GLY A 432 22.15 -36.09 -6.25
CA GLY A 432 23.18 -35.34 -5.53
C GLY A 432 23.87 -34.27 -6.38
N PHE A 433 23.15 -33.58 -7.27
CA PHE A 433 23.77 -32.57 -8.13
C PHE A 433 24.04 -31.26 -7.38
N GLY A 434 23.43 -31.03 -6.23
CA GLY A 434 23.70 -29.85 -5.42
C GLY A 434 25.17 -29.74 -5.02
N LEU A 435 25.66 -28.50 -4.97
CA LEU A 435 27.01 -28.20 -4.48
C LEU A 435 27.14 -28.62 -3.02
N LYS A 436 28.32 -29.10 -2.63
CA LYS A 436 28.61 -29.46 -1.25
C LYS A 436 29.76 -28.60 -0.73
N ASP A 437 31.00 -28.94 -1.05
CA ASP A 437 32.16 -28.15 -0.62
C ASP A 437 32.42 -27.06 -1.67
N VAL A 438 32.40 -25.79 -1.25
CA VAL A 438 32.55 -24.62 -2.13
C VAL A 438 33.55 -23.65 -1.53
N THR A 439 34.53 -23.20 -2.31
CA THR A 439 35.39 -22.07 -1.93
C THR A 439 34.73 -20.78 -2.40
N VAL A 440 34.48 -19.86 -1.48
CA VAL A 440 33.94 -18.53 -1.78
C VAL A 440 35.10 -17.55 -1.93
N GLU A 441 35.15 -16.86 -3.07
CA GLU A 441 36.18 -15.88 -3.40
C GLU A 441 35.52 -14.56 -3.81
N TYR A 442 36.20 -13.44 -3.61
CA TYR A 442 35.71 -12.13 -3.99
C TYR A 442 36.79 -11.28 -4.67
N SER A 443 36.34 -10.28 -5.43
CA SER A 443 37.21 -9.36 -6.15
C SER A 443 36.54 -8.00 -6.35
N GLU A 444 37.32 -6.93 -6.38
CA GLU A 444 36.86 -5.60 -6.80
C GLU A 444 36.98 -5.38 -8.32
N ASN A 445 37.88 -6.12 -8.99
CA ASN A 445 38.26 -5.87 -10.39
C ASN A 445 38.07 -7.08 -11.33
N GLY A 446 37.71 -8.25 -10.78
CA GLY A 446 37.48 -9.49 -11.53
C GLY A 446 38.77 -10.22 -11.97
N ALA A 447 39.94 -9.67 -11.69
CA ALA A 447 41.25 -10.22 -12.03
C ALA A 447 42.00 -10.75 -10.80
N ASP A 448 41.99 -9.97 -9.71
CA ASP A 448 42.66 -10.29 -8.45
C ASP A 448 41.63 -10.86 -7.47
N TRP A 449 41.78 -12.13 -7.12
CA TRP A 449 40.82 -12.87 -6.30
C TRP A 449 41.37 -13.14 -4.91
N THR A 450 40.53 -12.92 -3.90
CA THR A 450 40.83 -13.26 -2.51
C THR A 450 39.84 -14.32 -2.03
N ALA A 451 40.35 -15.42 -1.47
CA ALA A 451 39.51 -16.43 -0.83
C ALA A 451 38.94 -15.88 0.49
N LEU A 452 37.60 -15.90 0.62
CA LEU A 452 36.90 -15.65 1.86
C LEU A 452 36.98 -16.89 2.77
N GLY A 453 36.80 -18.08 2.18
CA GLY A 453 36.90 -19.35 2.88
C GLY A 453 36.15 -20.48 2.19
N ASP A 454 36.26 -21.68 2.75
CA ASP A 454 35.51 -22.85 2.30
C ASP A 454 34.21 -22.98 3.10
N VAL A 455 33.11 -23.27 2.41
CA VAL A 455 31.77 -23.42 2.97
C VAL A 455 31.17 -24.73 2.49
N GLU A 456 30.53 -25.47 3.39
CA GLU A 456 29.70 -26.61 3.02
C GLU A 456 28.25 -26.14 2.82
N PHE A 457 27.73 -26.25 1.60
CA PHE A 457 26.33 -25.94 1.28
C PHE A 457 25.44 -27.12 1.67
N VAL A 458 24.35 -26.81 2.37
CA VAL A 458 23.35 -27.79 2.78
C VAL A 458 22.67 -28.36 1.54
N ARG A 459 22.40 -29.67 1.56
CA ARG A 459 21.72 -30.36 0.46
C ARG A 459 20.25 -29.93 0.40
N ALA A 460 19.78 -29.57 -0.78
CA ALA A 460 18.37 -29.23 -1.00
C ALA A 460 17.43 -30.43 -0.75
N THR A 461 16.16 -30.12 -0.51
CA THR A 461 15.17 -31.11 -0.06
C THR A 461 14.51 -31.92 -1.17
N GLY A 462 14.62 -31.47 -2.43
CA GLY A 462 13.91 -32.02 -3.59
C GLY A 462 12.41 -31.74 -3.57
N LYS A 463 11.97 -30.66 -2.91
CA LYS A 463 10.55 -30.27 -2.78
C LYS A 463 10.34 -28.85 -3.29
N ASP A 464 9.19 -28.59 -3.87
CA ASP A 464 8.74 -27.27 -4.36
C ASP A 464 8.46 -26.22 -3.25
N THR A 465 8.64 -26.59 -1.98
CA THR A 465 8.55 -25.69 -0.82
C THR A 465 9.92 -25.37 -0.20
N TYR A 466 11.01 -25.52 -0.96
CA TYR A 466 12.38 -25.38 -0.45
C TYR A 466 12.78 -23.91 -0.29
N VAL A 467 13.09 -23.50 0.94
CA VAL A 467 13.68 -22.17 1.23
C VAL A 467 15.21 -22.30 1.36
N TYR A 468 15.93 -21.19 1.24
CA TYR A 468 17.37 -21.19 1.50
C TYR A 468 17.67 -21.77 2.89
N ASP A 469 18.67 -22.64 2.94
CA ASP A 469 19.10 -23.33 4.17
C ASP A 469 20.58 -23.13 4.46
N THR A 470 21.28 -22.41 3.58
CA THR A 470 22.65 -21.98 3.76
C THR A 470 22.72 -20.45 3.69
N VAL A 471 23.31 -19.85 4.72
CA VAL A 471 23.63 -18.43 4.79
C VAL A 471 25.14 -18.31 4.99
N VAL A 472 25.80 -17.61 4.07
CA VAL A 472 27.24 -17.35 4.13
C VAL A 472 27.46 -15.91 4.56
N ASP A 473 28.15 -15.71 5.69
CA ASP A 473 28.61 -14.39 6.12
C ASP A 473 29.77 -13.93 5.23
N LEU A 474 29.55 -12.82 4.51
CA LEU A 474 30.53 -12.21 3.60
C LEU A 474 31.44 -11.20 4.32
N GLN A 475 31.30 -11.06 5.64
CA GLN A 475 32.22 -10.34 6.54
C GLN A 475 32.41 -8.85 6.22
N GLY A 476 31.50 -8.23 5.47
CA GLY A 476 31.62 -6.82 5.12
C GLY A 476 32.71 -6.52 4.10
N VAL A 477 33.18 -7.51 3.33
CA VAL A 477 34.27 -7.28 2.36
C VAL A 477 33.81 -6.38 1.20
N PRO A 478 34.65 -5.44 0.74
CA PRO A 478 34.38 -4.67 -0.47
C PRO A 478 34.56 -5.57 -1.69
N ALA A 479 33.52 -5.72 -2.50
CA ALA A 479 33.62 -6.50 -3.72
C ALA A 479 32.59 -6.08 -4.78
N ARG A 480 33.01 -6.21 -6.04
CA ARG A 480 32.14 -6.15 -7.22
C ARG A 480 31.86 -7.54 -7.79
N PHE A 481 32.69 -8.52 -7.46
CA PHE A 481 32.58 -9.87 -7.96
C PHE A 481 32.65 -10.87 -6.83
N VAL A 482 31.84 -11.92 -6.92
CA VAL A 482 31.94 -13.13 -6.09
C VAL A 482 32.06 -14.34 -6.98
N ARG A 483 32.95 -15.28 -6.63
CA ARG A 483 33.11 -16.56 -7.32
C ARG A 483 32.92 -17.70 -6.33
N LEU A 484 32.17 -18.69 -6.75
CA LEU A 484 31.96 -19.96 -6.06
C LEU A 484 32.71 -21.03 -6.83
N THR A 485 33.86 -21.44 -6.30
CA THR A 485 34.67 -22.53 -6.87
C THR A 485 34.19 -23.85 -6.26
N VAL A 486 33.75 -24.77 -7.12
CA VAL A 486 33.12 -26.04 -6.72
C VAL A 486 34.19 -27.06 -6.41
N ASN A 487 34.30 -27.48 -5.14
CA ASN A 487 35.22 -28.52 -4.71
C ASN A 487 34.57 -29.91 -4.72
N SER A 488 33.27 -29.99 -4.39
CA SER A 488 32.51 -31.24 -4.42
C SER A 488 31.00 -31.00 -4.53
N GLY A 489 30.27 -32.09 -4.81
CA GLY A 489 28.81 -32.13 -4.81
C GLY A 489 28.32 -33.26 -3.91
N TRP A 490 27.01 -33.32 -3.65
CA TRP A 490 26.43 -34.35 -2.77
C TRP A 490 26.42 -35.76 -3.39
N GLY A 491 26.53 -35.85 -4.71
CA GLY A 491 26.49 -37.07 -5.51
C GLY A 491 27.85 -37.49 -6.04
N MET A 492 27.86 -38.62 -6.75
CA MET A 492 29.05 -39.17 -7.42
C MET A 492 29.09 -38.87 -8.92
N MET A 493 28.06 -38.20 -9.44
CA MET A 493 28.00 -37.79 -10.83
C MET A 493 28.78 -36.50 -11.00
N ALA A 494 29.60 -36.38 -12.04
CA ALA A 494 30.42 -35.18 -12.31
C ALA A 494 29.59 -34.00 -12.87
N GLN A 495 28.41 -33.76 -12.28
CA GLN A 495 27.50 -32.68 -12.59
C GLN A 495 27.17 -31.94 -11.30
N TYR A 496 27.11 -30.62 -11.41
CA TYR A 496 26.98 -29.71 -10.30
C TYR A 496 25.96 -28.64 -10.65
N GLY A 497 25.05 -28.35 -9.74
CA GLY A 497 24.01 -27.37 -9.96
C GLY A 497 23.77 -26.49 -8.76
N LEU A 498 23.06 -25.40 -9.00
CA LEU A 498 22.61 -24.46 -8.00
C LEU A 498 21.25 -23.90 -8.43
N SER A 499 20.36 -23.67 -7.46
CA SER A 499 19.02 -23.16 -7.79
C SER A 499 19.04 -21.65 -7.88
N GLU A 500 19.32 -20.97 -6.78
CA GLU A 500 19.25 -19.51 -6.66
C GLU A 500 20.25 -19.02 -5.61
N VAL A 501 20.77 -17.83 -5.78
CA VAL A 501 21.54 -17.12 -4.77
C VAL A 501 21.06 -15.69 -4.63
N ARG A 502 21.10 -15.17 -3.39
CA ARG A 502 20.83 -13.76 -3.12
C ARG A 502 21.97 -13.17 -2.32
N PHE A 503 22.63 -12.17 -2.91
CA PHE A 503 23.64 -11.37 -2.23
C PHE A 503 22.98 -10.18 -1.56
N THR A 504 23.35 -9.90 -0.32
CA THR A 504 22.92 -8.70 0.41
C THR A 504 24.10 -7.80 0.72
N TYR A 505 23.85 -6.51 0.90
CA TYR A 505 24.87 -5.51 1.23
C TYR A 505 24.40 -4.55 2.32
N ILE A 506 25.36 -4.00 3.07
CA ILE A 506 25.13 -2.89 3.99
C ILE A 506 25.21 -1.58 3.19
N PRO A 507 24.18 -0.70 3.26
CA PRO A 507 24.12 0.52 2.45
C PRO A 507 25.08 1.59 2.99
N VAL A 508 26.36 1.49 2.66
CA VAL A 508 27.41 2.42 3.09
C VAL A 508 27.67 3.58 2.11
N GLN A 509 27.04 3.53 0.94
CA GLN A 509 27.06 4.60 -0.07
C GLN A 509 25.80 5.46 0.04
N ALA A 510 25.90 6.71 -0.42
CA ALA A 510 24.76 7.61 -0.54
C ALA A 510 23.72 7.05 -1.54
N ARG A 511 22.44 7.23 -1.24
CA ARG A 511 21.31 6.76 -2.06
C ARG A 511 20.16 7.77 -2.05
N GLU A 512 19.14 7.54 -2.87
CA GLU A 512 17.91 8.36 -2.92
C GLU A 512 18.20 9.88 -3.05
N PRO A 513 18.89 10.31 -4.13
CA PRO A 513 19.25 11.71 -4.33
C PRO A 513 18.03 12.60 -4.54
N GLN A 514 18.16 13.86 -4.14
CA GLN A 514 17.28 14.99 -4.45
C GLN A 514 18.15 16.16 -4.92
N PRO A 515 17.94 16.72 -6.12
CA PRO A 515 17.02 16.25 -7.16
C PRO A 515 17.25 14.78 -7.54
N ALA A 516 16.18 14.07 -7.89
CA ALA A 516 16.29 12.68 -8.31
C ALA A 516 17.17 12.56 -9.55
N ASP A 517 17.86 11.43 -9.71
CA ASP A 517 18.76 11.22 -10.85
C ASP A 517 18.01 11.39 -12.18
N GLY A 518 18.59 12.20 -13.08
CA GLY A 518 18.03 12.55 -14.38
C GLY A 518 16.93 13.62 -14.36
N THR A 519 16.63 14.25 -13.20
CA THR A 519 15.61 15.30 -13.12
C THR A 519 15.94 16.49 -14.02
N THR A 520 14.92 17.07 -14.67
CA THR A 520 15.03 18.27 -15.51
C THR A 520 14.23 19.42 -14.91
N GLU A 521 14.44 20.65 -15.41
CA GLU A 521 13.73 21.86 -14.94
C GLU A 521 13.93 22.15 -13.45
N VAL A 522 15.13 21.85 -12.94
CA VAL A 522 15.51 22.11 -11.55
C VAL A 522 15.81 23.60 -11.36
N GLU A 523 15.30 24.18 -10.27
CA GLU A 523 15.60 25.57 -9.91
C GLU A 523 17.11 25.76 -9.68
N PRO A 524 17.74 26.83 -10.20
CA PRO A 524 19.19 27.05 -10.05
C PRO A 524 19.69 27.23 -8.61
N ASP A 525 18.81 27.48 -7.66
CA ASP A 525 19.11 27.58 -6.21
C ASP A 525 18.73 26.29 -5.45
N THR A 526 18.58 25.17 -6.15
CA THR A 526 18.27 23.88 -5.55
C THR A 526 19.31 23.48 -4.51
N VAL A 527 18.83 22.92 -3.40
CA VAL A 527 19.67 22.26 -2.39
C VAL A 527 19.71 20.78 -2.71
N LEU A 528 20.93 20.23 -2.77
CA LEU A 528 21.13 18.80 -2.92
C LEU A 528 20.85 18.12 -1.57
N SER A 529 20.13 17.00 -1.58
CA SER A 529 20.00 16.11 -0.41
C SER A 529 19.97 14.66 -0.85
N TRP A 530 20.25 13.76 0.09
CA TRP A 530 20.32 12.33 -0.18
C TRP A 530 20.03 11.56 1.11
N ARG A 531 19.97 10.24 1.01
CA ARG A 531 20.01 9.34 2.15
C ARG A 531 21.46 8.90 2.39
N ALA A 532 21.98 9.25 3.56
CA ALA A 532 23.34 8.96 3.97
C ALA A 532 23.63 7.45 3.98
N GLY A 533 24.88 7.10 3.65
CA GLY A 533 25.44 5.79 3.96
C GLY A 533 25.43 5.51 5.47
N ARG A 534 25.10 4.29 5.89
CA ARG A 534 24.86 3.92 7.31
C ARG A 534 26.04 4.17 8.24
N GLU A 535 27.25 4.15 7.71
CA GLU A 535 28.49 4.34 8.47
C GLU A 535 29.11 5.71 8.24
N ALA A 536 28.49 6.57 7.42
CA ALA A 536 29.00 7.89 7.12
C ALA A 536 28.99 8.80 8.35
N VAL A 537 30.06 9.56 8.51
CA VAL A 537 30.16 10.65 9.49
C VAL A 537 30.33 12.00 8.77
N GLU A 538 30.86 11.96 7.56
CA GLU A 538 31.11 13.13 6.71
C GLU A 538 30.79 12.77 5.25
N HIS A 539 30.31 13.74 4.49
CA HIS A 539 29.90 13.58 3.10
C HIS A 539 30.75 14.48 2.20
N GLN A 540 31.55 13.91 1.30
CA GLN A 540 32.28 14.68 0.29
C GLN A 540 31.44 14.82 -0.97
N VAL A 541 31.08 16.07 -1.31
CA VAL A 541 30.19 16.38 -2.43
C VAL A 541 31.02 16.76 -3.65
N TYR A 542 30.90 15.96 -4.70
CA TYR A 542 31.52 16.22 -6.00
C TYR A 542 30.44 16.71 -6.97
N LEU A 543 30.73 17.78 -7.70
CA LEU A 543 29.81 18.41 -8.66
C LEU A 543 30.59 18.94 -9.86
N GLY A 544 29.99 18.84 -11.04
CA GLY A 544 30.56 19.36 -12.29
C GLY A 544 29.60 19.21 -13.47
N THR A 545 30.03 19.66 -14.65
CA THR A 545 29.27 19.52 -15.92
C THR A 545 29.82 18.42 -16.82
N ASP A 546 30.86 17.73 -16.38
CA ASP A 546 31.49 16.59 -17.07
C ASP A 546 31.42 15.37 -16.13
N PRO A 547 30.72 14.29 -16.51
CA PRO A 547 30.56 13.10 -15.67
C PRO A 547 31.89 12.41 -15.35
N ASP A 548 32.91 12.58 -16.18
CA ASP A 548 34.23 11.94 -16.03
C ASP A 548 35.24 12.83 -15.27
N ALA A 549 34.87 14.08 -14.96
CA ALA A 549 35.78 15.07 -14.38
C ALA A 549 35.15 15.91 -13.26
N LEU A 550 34.44 15.26 -12.34
CA LEU A 550 33.87 15.94 -11.17
C LEU A 550 34.95 16.52 -10.24
N THR A 551 34.66 17.69 -9.66
CA THR A 551 35.52 18.33 -8.66
C THR A 551 34.83 18.35 -7.29
N LEU A 552 35.62 18.27 -6.21
CA LEU A 552 35.10 18.42 -4.85
C LEU A 552 34.53 19.83 -4.68
N ALA A 553 33.21 19.92 -4.59
CA ALA A 553 32.48 21.16 -4.35
C ALA A 553 32.52 21.57 -2.87
N GLY A 554 32.52 20.57 -1.98
CA GLY A 554 32.64 20.78 -0.56
C GLY A 554 32.43 19.51 0.24
N THR A 555 32.39 19.69 1.56
CA THR A 555 32.21 18.62 2.54
C THR A 555 31.09 19.02 3.49
N SER A 556 30.20 18.08 3.80
CA SER A 556 29.03 18.31 4.66
C SER A 556 28.97 17.31 5.81
N ASP A 557 28.53 17.78 6.97
CA ASP A 557 28.26 16.95 8.16
C ASP A 557 26.80 16.46 8.23
N ALA A 558 25.99 16.84 7.23
CA ALA A 558 24.60 16.44 7.07
C ALA A 558 24.37 15.92 5.64
N PRO A 559 23.34 15.09 5.40
CA PRO A 559 23.06 14.55 4.06
C PRO A 559 22.35 15.58 3.16
N SER A 560 22.89 16.80 3.14
CA SER A 560 22.44 17.92 2.34
C SER A 560 23.59 18.88 2.06
N PHE A 561 23.56 19.51 0.90
CA PHE A 561 24.56 20.45 0.44
C PHE A 561 23.93 21.52 -0.46
N ASP A 562 24.19 22.79 -0.13
CA ASP A 562 23.84 23.93 -0.99
C ASP A 562 25.03 24.23 -1.90
N PRO A 563 24.94 23.95 -3.21
CA PRO A 563 26.02 24.22 -4.16
C PRO A 563 26.15 25.72 -4.51
N GLY A 564 25.28 26.58 -3.99
CA GLY A 564 25.09 27.95 -4.43
C GLY A 564 24.32 28.03 -5.75
N SER A 565 24.32 29.20 -6.37
CA SER A 565 23.61 29.41 -7.64
C SER A 565 24.27 28.67 -8.79
N LEU A 566 23.49 27.85 -9.47
CA LEU A 566 23.85 27.11 -10.68
C LEU A 566 23.53 27.91 -11.95
N ASP A 567 24.16 27.55 -13.06
CA ASP A 567 23.87 28.13 -14.37
C ASP A 567 22.57 27.55 -14.94
N LEU A 568 21.75 28.39 -15.60
CA LEU A 568 20.51 27.97 -16.29
C LEU A 568 20.81 27.07 -17.50
N GLY A 569 19.85 26.20 -17.85
CA GLY A 569 19.90 25.30 -19.01
C GLY A 569 21.13 24.38 -19.03
N THR A 570 21.67 24.05 -17.86
CA THR A 570 22.93 23.32 -17.71
C THR A 570 22.68 21.98 -17.04
N THR A 571 23.26 20.91 -17.60
CA THR A 571 23.28 19.60 -16.96
C THR A 571 24.45 19.50 -16.01
N TYR A 572 24.15 19.19 -14.76
CA TYR A 572 25.13 18.93 -13.71
C TYR A 572 25.16 17.44 -13.39
N TYR A 573 26.35 16.95 -13.12
CA TYR A 573 26.63 15.61 -12.62
C TYR A 573 27.21 15.73 -11.23
N TRP A 574 26.81 14.83 -10.33
CA TRP A 574 27.23 14.87 -8.96
C TRP A 574 27.33 13.48 -8.35
N ARG A 575 28.14 13.38 -7.30
CA ARG A 575 28.40 12.15 -6.56
C ARG A 575 28.71 12.51 -5.12
N ILE A 576 28.29 11.67 -4.20
CA ILE A 576 28.62 11.79 -2.78
C ILE A 576 29.55 10.65 -2.41
N ASP A 577 30.73 10.97 -1.90
CA ASP A 577 31.63 9.98 -1.31
C ASP A 577 31.43 10.00 0.20
N GLU A 578 31.02 8.86 0.75
CA GLU A 578 30.67 8.69 2.15
C GLU A 578 31.93 8.36 2.97
N VAL A 579 32.24 9.17 3.98
CA VAL A 579 33.52 9.13 4.69
C VAL A 579 33.34 8.74 6.16
N ASN A 580 34.18 7.82 6.61
CA ASN A 580 34.38 7.51 8.03
C ASN A 580 35.79 6.95 8.27
N GLU A 581 36.69 7.78 8.79
CA GLU A 581 38.09 7.42 9.06
C GLU A 581 38.29 6.32 10.13
N THR A 582 37.23 5.97 10.88
CA THR A 582 37.30 4.93 11.92
C THR A 582 37.02 3.52 11.39
N GLN A 583 36.53 3.41 10.15
CA GLN A 583 36.22 2.13 9.50
C GLN A 583 37.41 1.58 8.72
N ALA A 584 37.39 0.28 8.43
CA ALA A 584 38.43 -0.38 7.63
C ALA A 584 38.51 0.16 6.20
N VAL A 585 37.35 0.44 5.59
CA VAL A 585 37.23 1.20 4.35
C VAL A 585 36.80 2.61 4.74
N THR A 586 37.69 3.58 4.57
CA THR A 586 37.49 4.95 5.09
C THR A 586 36.60 5.81 4.20
N THR A 587 36.43 5.43 2.94
CA THR A 587 35.66 6.20 1.96
C THR A 587 34.96 5.24 1.00
N TRP A 588 33.65 5.42 0.83
CA TRP A 588 32.82 4.72 -0.13
C TRP A 588 32.35 5.69 -1.20
N ALA A 589 32.87 5.55 -2.41
CA ALA A 589 32.43 6.39 -3.52
C ALA A 589 30.99 6.05 -3.91
N GLY A 590 30.11 7.04 -3.98
CA GLY A 590 28.71 6.85 -4.34
C GLY A 590 28.49 6.63 -5.84
N PRO A 591 27.24 6.32 -6.25
CA PRO A 591 26.85 6.32 -7.66
C PRO A 591 26.90 7.74 -8.26
N LEU A 592 27.10 7.83 -9.57
CA LEU A 592 27.04 9.08 -10.31
C LEU A 592 25.58 9.44 -10.63
N TRP A 593 25.16 10.63 -10.25
CA TRP A 593 23.83 11.18 -10.52
C TRP A 593 23.90 12.41 -11.41
N SER A 594 22.76 12.80 -11.99
CA SER A 594 22.64 13.96 -12.86
C SER A 594 21.32 14.72 -12.66
N PHE A 595 21.31 16.02 -13.00
CA PHE A 595 20.09 16.81 -13.17
C PHE A 595 20.33 17.98 -14.14
N ALA A 596 19.27 18.58 -14.67
CA ALA A 596 19.34 19.75 -15.54
C ALA A 596 18.52 20.93 -14.96
N THR A 597 19.12 22.11 -14.97
CA THR A 597 18.46 23.36 -14.55
C THR A 597 17.52 23.91 -15.63
N GLN A 598 16.54 24.71 -15.21
CA GLN A 598 15.57 25.42 -16.08
C GLN A 598 16.22 26.34 -17.13
#